data_AF-A0A1I0H8P9-F1
#
_entry.id   AF-A0A1I0H8P9-F1
#
_cell.length_a   1.000
_cell.length_b   1.000
_cell.length_c   1.000
_cell.angle_alpha   90.00
_cell.angle_beta   90.00
_cell.angle_gamma   90.00
#
_symmetry.space_group_name_H-M   'P 1'
#
loop_
_entity.id
_entity.type
_entity.pdbx_description
1 polymer ?
#
loop_
_entity_poly.entity_id
_entity_poly.type
_entity_poly.pdbx_seq_one_letter_code
_entity_poly.pdbx_strand_id
1 'polypeptide(L)'
;MSLAEERIGFDFSILADIDIDALAPEDAFMYLKMIAESGIVFDSKKAKTTGEQQKKILAEYADLDISNANRETKLRYAKAVKEAQDLADQEEHQRLASNPYLRHYFPKIQRIGTIDGHRVDSLLEARVMTDGPLAKLQLYTQRHQVPYRKDCTYTSDGLIHGTNIAIEIKGILRDQEEARKYKEVCQQNNIGILFIFARRGIECSFASPRKDGSRYTHEEWAERQIKAGLNIAYTFEDEQDEYFRSDTFKAFYNKNRVREISEASSAA
;
A
#
# COMPACT_ATOMS: atom_id res chain seq x y z
N MET A 1 52.62 -23.81 -5.93
CA MET A 1 51.88 -23.32 -4.75
C MET A 1 50.40 -23.44 -5.06
N SER A 2 49.68 -24.31 -4.35
CA SER A 2 48.26 -24.57 -4.57
C SER A 2 47.41 -23.42 -4.03
N LEU A 3 46.43 -22.97 -4.81
CA LEU A 3 45.42 -21.96 -4.47
C LEU A 3 44.37 -22.46 -3.45
N ALA A 4 44.77 -23.36 -2.56
CA ALA A 4 43.93 -23.81 -1.45
C ALA A 4 44.46 -23.14 -0.19
N GLU A 5 43.56 -22.50 0.56
CA GLU A 5 43.74 -21.96 1.92
C GLU A 5 43.89 -20.44 2.10
N GLU A 6 43.11 -19.64 1.37
CA GLU A 6 42.59 -18.38 1.92
C GLU A 6 41.06 -18.44 1.98
N ARG A 7 40.53 -19.00 3.08
CA ARG A 7 39.10 -18.85 3.41
C ARG A 7 38.92 -17.47 4.05
N ILE A 8 38.79 -16.46 3.21
CA ILE A 8 38.22 -15.17 3.58
C ILE A 8 36.79 -15.45 4.08
N GLY A 9 36.47 -14.99 5.30
CA GLY A 9 35.12 -15.07 5.85
C GLY A 9 34.16 -14.24 4.98
N PHE A 10 33.54 -14.88 4.01
CA PHE A 10 32.64 -14.23 3.06
C PHE A 10 31.24 -14.13 3.67
N ASP A 11 30.70 -12.91 3.70
CA ASP A 11 29.35 -12.66 4.19
C ASP A 11 28.32 -13.00 3.09
N PHE A 12 27.60 -14.09 3.29
CA PHE A 12 26.59 -14.60 2.35
C PHE A 12 25.36 -13.70 2.23
N SER A 13 25.17 -12.72 3.11
CA SER A 13 24.07 -11.75 3.00
C SER A 13 24.22 -10.83 1.78
N ILE A 14 25.45 -10.69 1.26
CA ILE A 14 25.76 -9.90 0.07
C ILE A 14 25.19 -10.55 -1.20
N LEU A 15 24.93 -11.87 -1.20
CA LEU A 15 24.40 -12.61 -2.35
C LEU A 15 22.96 -12.22 -2.73
N ALA A 16 22.16 -11.67 -1.80
CA ALA A 16 20.74 -11.38 -2.03
C ALA A 16 20.50 -10.08 -2.83
N ASP A 17 21.45 -9.15 -2.80
CA ASP A 17 21.31 -7.78 -3.32
C ASP A 17 22.11 -7.53 -4.62
N ILE A 18 22.67 -8.58 -5.23
CA ILE A 18 23.47 -8.45 -6.46
C ILE A 18 22.59 -8.40 -7.69
N ASP A 19 22.72 -7.31 -8.45
CA ASP A 19 22.16 -7.18 -9.79
C ASP A 19 22.96 -8.04 -10.77
N ILE A 20 22.46 -9.25 -11.02
CA ILE A 20 23.08 -10.23 -11.92
C ILE A 20 23.18 -9.68 -13.35
N ASP A 21 22.24 -8.83 -13.79
CA ASP A 21 22.24 -8.25 -15.13
C ASP A 21 23.33 -7.16 -15.29
N ALA A 22 23.86 -6.62 -14.19
CA ALA A 22 24.93 -5.64 -14.16
C ALA A 22 26.35 -6.25 -14.04
N LEU A 23 26.45 -7.57 -13.79
CA LEU A 23 27.75 -8.23 -13.64
C LEU A 23 28.46 -8.43 -14.97
N ALA A 24 29.79 -8.31 -14.95
CA ALA A 24 30.61 -8.77 -16.05
C ALA A 24 30.41 -10.28 -16.25
N PRO A 25 30.38 -10.80 -17.50
CA PRO A 25 30.02 -12.18 -17.77
C PRO A 25 30.87 -13.25 -17.04
N GLU A 26 32.12 -12.93 -16.74
CA GLU A 26 33.09 -13.81 -16.08
C GLU A 26 32.81 -13.90 -14.56
N ASP A 27 32.40 -12.78 -13.96
CA ASP A 27 32.04 -12.68 -12.55
C ASP A 27 30.68 -13.31 -12.26
N ALA A 28 29.72 -13.17 -13.20
CA ALA A 28 28.41 -13.80 -13.10
C ALA A 28 28.51 -15.32 -12.98
N PHE A 29 29.43 -15.96 -13.72
CA PHE A 29 29.63 -17.41 -13.65
C PHE A 29 30.20 -17.86 -12.30
N MET A 30 31.20 -17.15 -11.76
CA MET A 30 31.75 -17.41 -10.43
C MET A 30 30.69 -17.22 -9.34
N TYR A 31 29.87 -16.17 -9.45
CA TYR A 31 28.77 -15.90 -8.51
C TYR A 31 27.71 -17.00 -8.52
N LEU A 32 27.32 -17.48 -9.71
CA LEU A 32 26.36 -18.56 -9.88
C LEU A 32 26.89 -19.90 -9.34
N LYS A 33 28.19 -20.17 -9.52
CA LYS A 33 28.85 -21.32 -8.91
C LYS A 33 28.84 -21.23 -7.38
N MET A 34 29.08 -20.04 -6.82
CA MET A 34 29.00 -19.79 -5.37
C MET A 34 27.58 -19.98 -4.83
N ILE A 35 26.54 -19.53 -5.54
CA ILE A 35 25.12 -19.73 -5.17
C ILE A 35 24.75 -21.23 -5.19
N ALA A 36 25.22 -21.97 -6.20
CA ALA A 36 25.02 -23.41 -6.30
C ALA A 36 25.76 -24.19 -5.19
N GLU A 37 26.97 -23.76 -4.83
CA GLU A 37 27.81 -24.38 -3.80
C GLU A 37 27.43 -23.97 -2.37
N SER A 38 26.87 -22.77 -2.15
CA SER A 38 26.46 -22.25 -0.84
C SER A 38 25.18 -22.88 -0.29
N GLY A 39 24.61 -23.86 -0.98
CA GLY A 39 23.48 -24.62 -0.47
C GLY A 39 22.20 -23.81 -0.40
N ILE A 40 21.59 -23.57 -1.55
CA ILE A 40 20.12 -23.50 -1.67
C ILE A 40 19.56 -24.91 -1.46
N VAL A 41 19.83 -25.45 -0.26
CA VAL A 41 19.03 -26.46 0.42
C VAL A 41 18.78 -25.89 1.81
N PHE A 42 18.26 -24.66 1.87
CA PHE A 42 17.50 -24.24 3.04
C PHE A 42 16.17 -25.01 3.00
N ASP A 43 16.22 -26.23 3.53
CA ASP A 43 15.12 -27.04 4.03
C ASP A 43 13.85 -27.05 3.15
N SER A 44 13.99 -27.54 1.91
CA SER A 44 12.87 -27.87 1.00
C SER A 44 11.88 -28.89 1.58
N LYS A 45 12.15 -29.45 2.77
CA LYS A 45 11.20 -30.30 3.50
C LYS A 45 10.09 -29.52 4.23
N LYS A 46 10.24 -28.21 4.47
CA LYS A 46 9.22 -27.38 5.14
C LYS A 46 8.29 -26.60 4.19
N ALA A 47 8.67 -26.44 2.93
CA ALA A 47 7.90 -25.75 1.91
C ALA A 47 6.99 -26.73 1.12
N LYS A 48 6.04 -27.38 1.80
CA LYS A 48 5.17 -28.38 1.15
C LYS A 48 4.01 -27.81 0.33
N THR A 49 3.73 -26.50 0.42
CA THR A 49 2.59 -25.85 -0.27
C THR A 49 2.97 -24.84 -1.34
N THR A 50 4.22 -24.34 -1.36
CA THR A 50 4.72 -23.32 -2.31
C THR A 50 5.31 -23.92 -3.60
N GLY A 51 5.22 -25.25 -3.76
CA GLY A 51 5.98 -25.98 -4.77
C GLY A 51 5.40 -25.99 -6.18
N GLU A 52 4.08 -25.80 -6.39
CA GLU A 52 3.48 -26.04 -7.73
C GLU A 52 3.83 -24.95 -8.75
N GLN A 53 3.79 -23.68 -8.35
CA GLN A 53 4.12 -22.57 -9.26
C GLN A 53 5.61 -22.50 -9.56
N GLN A 54 6.46 -22.72 -8.54
CA GLN A 54 7.92 -22.85 -8.72
C GLN A 54 8.28 -24.01 -9.65
N LYS A 55 7.66 -25.18 -9.44
CA LYS A 55 7.85 -26.34 -10.32
C LYS A 55 7.42 -26.03 -11.74
N LYS A 56 6.35 -25.25 -11.94
CA LYS A 56 5.89 -24.85 -13.27
C LYS A 56 6.89 -23.93 -13.98
N ILE A 57 7.50 -22.97 -13.25
CA ILE A 57 8.54 -22.08 -13.80
C ILE A 57 9.78 -22.87 -14.19
N LEU A 58 10.19 -23.83 -13.36
CA LEU A 58 11.40 -24.63 -13.60
C LEU A 58 11.17 -25.86 -14.50
N ALA A 59 9.92 -26.19 -14.82
CA ALA A 59 9.57 -27.38 -15.59
C ALA A 59 10.21 -27.41 -16.98
N GLU A 60 10.36 -26.24 -17.62
CA GLU A 60 10.99 -26.12 -18.95
C GLU A 60 12.47 -26.56 -18.96
N TYR A 61 13.12 -26.57 -17.79
CA TYR A 61 14.53 -26.88 -17.63
C TYR A 61 14.81 -28.22 -16.96
N ALA A 62 13.76 -28.98 -16.59
CA ALA A 62 13.88 -30.18 -15.77
C ALA A 62 14.76 -31.28 -16.42
N ASP A 63 14.73 -31.38 -17.75
CA ASP A 63 15.48 -32.39 -18.50
C ASP A 63 16.74 -31.84 -19.20
N LEU A 64 17.06 -30.56 -18.98
CA LEU A 64 18.21 -29.90 -19.62
C LEU A 64 19.47 -30.06 -18.77
N ASP A 65 20.56 -30.50 -19.40
CA ASP A 65 21.89 -30.40 -18.79
C ASP A 65 22.40 -28.97 -18.85
N ILE A 66 21.97 -28.17 -17.87
CA ILE A 66 22.33 -26.75 -17.76
C ILE A 66 23.85 -26.54 -17.70
N SER A 67 24.62 -27.50 -17.19
CA SER A 67 26.08 -27.36 -17.09
C SER A 67 26.75 -27.26 -18.46
N ASN A 68 26.22 -28.03 -19.42
CA ASN A 68 26.71 -28.09 -20.81
C ASN A 68 25.87 -27.25 -21.79
N ALA A 69 24.79 -26.64 -21.33
CA ALA A 69 23.95 -25.78 -22.16
C ALA A 69 24.70 -24.54 -22.68
N ASN A 70 24.19 -23.99 -23.78
CA ASN A 70 24.71 -22.74 -24.35
C ASN A 70 24.44 -21.55 -23.42
N ARG A 71 25.11 -20.42 -23.69
CA ARG A 71 25.06 -19.23 -22.86
C ARG A 71 23.65 -18.64 -22.70
N GLU A 72 22.86 -18.63 -23.76
CA GLU A 72 21.50 -18.09 -23.73
C GLU A 72 20.59 -18.93 -22.83
N THR A 73 20.65 -20.26 -22.96
CA THR A 73 19.88 -21.19 -22.12
C THR A 73 20.26 -21.07 -20.64
N LYS A 74 21.55 -20.92 -20.32
CA LYS A 74 22.02 -20.70 -18.93
C LYS A 74 21.47 -19.41 -18.33
N LEU A 75 21.44 -18.32 -19.10
CA LEU A 75 20.88 -17.04 -18.65
C LEU A 75 19.37 -17.14 -18.41
N ARG A 76 18.62 -17.78 -19.32
CA ARG A 76 17.18 -17.98 -19.13
C ARG A 76 16.87 -18.84 -17.91
N TYR A 77 17.64 -19.91 -17.69
CA TYR A 77 17.53 -20.73 -16.48
C TYR A 77 17.79 -19.92 -15.20
N ALA A 78 18.84 -19.10 -15.15
CA ALA A 78 19.13 -18.26 -13.99
C ALA A 78 17.98 -17.29 -13.67
N LYS A 79 17.37 -16.68 -14.69
CA LYS A 79 16.18 -15.82 -14.52
C LYS A 79 14.98 -16.58 -13.97
N ALA A 80 14.72 -17.77 -14.49
CA ALA A 80 13.65 -18.65 -14.01
C ALA A 80 13.86 -19.09 -12.55
N VAL A 81 15.11 -19.37 -12.14
CA VAL A 81 15.45 -19.69 -10.75
C VAL A 81 15.22 -18.50 -9.83
N LYS A 82 15.63 -17.29 -10.24
CA LYS A 82 15.39 -16.06 -9.48
C LYS A 82 13.90 -15.77 -9.32
N GLU A 83 13.13 -15.89 -10.40
CA GLU A 83 11.68 -15.71 -10.38
C GLU A 83 10.98 -16.72 -9.45
N ALA A 84 11.38 -17.99 -9.50
CA ALA A 84 10.86 -19.02 -8.60
C ALA A 84 11.20 -18.73 -7.12
N GLN A 85 12.38 -18.17 -6.85
CA GLN A 85 12.79 -17.76 -5.52
C GLN A 85 12.00 -16.56 -5.01
N ASP A 86 11.84 -15.52 -5.83
CA ASP A 86 11.10 -14.30 -5.46
C ASP A 86 9.63 -14.64 -5.15
N LEU A 87 9.04 -15.59 -5.90
CA LEU A 87 7.72 -16.12 -5.63
C LEU A 87 7.65 -16.86 -4.29
N ALA A 88 8.68 -17.66 -3.96
CA ALA A 88 8.81 -18.33 -2.65
C ALA A 88 8.76 -17.32 -1.51
N ASP A 89 9.59 -16.29 -1.63
CA ASP A 89 9.79 -15.27 -0.60
C ASP A 89 8.51 -14.43 -0.43
N GLN A 90 7.82 -14.14 -1.53
CA GLN A 90 6.53 -13.45 -1.51
C GLN A 90 5.44 -14.29 -0.82
N GLU A 91 5.32 -15.58 -1.14
CA GLU A 91 4.35 -16.49 -0.52
C GLU A 91 4.64 -16.68 0.97
N GLU A 92 5.92 -16.82 1.34
CA GLU A 92 6.32 -16.86 2.75
C GLU A 92 5.99 -15.54 3.45
N HIS A 93 6.31 -14.39 2.86
CA HIS A 93 5.95 -13.09 3.40
C HIS A 93 4.44 -12.97 3.61
N GLN A 94 3.61 -13.37 2.64
CA GLN A 94 2.14 -13.36 2.77
C GLN A 94 1.67 -14.31 3.88
N ARG A 95 2.24 -15.51 3.97
CA ARG A 95 1.95 -16.47 5.05
C ARG A 95 2.30 -15.91 6.43
N LEU A 96 3.46 -15.27 6.57
CA LEU A 96 3.90 -14.65 7.82
C LEU A 96 3.03 -13.42 8.16
N ALA A 97 2.70 -12.58 7.18
CA ALA A 97 1.87 -11.38 7.34
C ALA A 97 0.40 -11.71 7.70
N SER A 98 -0.11 -12.84 7.20
CA SER A 98 -1.44 -13.36 7.52
C SER A 98 -1.50 -14.12 8.85
N ASN A 99 -0.36 -14.48 9.43
CA ASN A 99 -0.30 -15.20 10.71
C ASN A 99 -0.54 -14.23 11.89
N PRO A 100 -1.67 -14.35 12.62
CA PRO A 100 -2.03 -13.43 13.70
C PRO A 100 -1.08 -13.50 14.90
N TYR A 101 -0.41 -14.64 15.13
CA TYR A 101 0.58 -14.78 16.20
C TYR A 101 1.86 -13.99 15.87
N LEU A 102 2.30 -14.00 14.62
CA LEU A 102 3.53 -13.31 14.22
C LEU A 102 3.41 -11.79 14.24
N ARG A 103 2.22 -11.22 14.02
CA ARG A 103 1.96 -9.79 14.26
C ARG A 103 2.29 -9.33 15.68
N HIS A 104 2.28 -10.24 16.66
CA HIS A 104 2.65 -9.95 18.04
C HIS A 104 4.16 -10.01 18.28
N TYR A 105 4.89 -10.80 17.48
CA TYR A 105 6.33 -11.04 17.59
C TYR A 105 7.20 -10.26 16.60
N PHE A 106 6.62 -9.69 15.55
CA PHE A 106 7.25 -8.60 14.81
C PHE A 106 6.98 -7.31 15.59
N PRO A 107 7.91 -6.86 16.46
CA PRO A 107 7.72 -5.60 17.16
C PRO A 107 7.43 -4.52 16.11
N LYS A 108 6.53 -3.58 16.42
CA LYS A 108 6.42 -2.35 15.63
C LYS A 108 7.83 -1.86 15.36
N ILE A 109 8.18 -1.66 14.08
CA ILE A 109 9.47 -1.09 13.68
C ILE A 109 9.70 0.10 14.60
N GLN A 110 10.64 -0.07 15.52
CA GLN A 110 10.92 0.98 16.48
C GLN A 110 11.45 2.13 15.64
N ARG A 111 10.76 3.28 15.71
CA ARG A 111 11.30 4.50 15.11
C ARG A 111 12.63 4.74 15.82
N ILE A 112 13.72 4.68 15.05
CA ILE A 112 15.09 4.75 15.59
C ILE A 112 15.38 6.11 16.22
N GLY A 113 14.53 7.09 15.93
CA GLY A 113 14.55 8.41 16.55
C GLY A 113 15.10 9.43 15.56
N THR A 114 16.01 10.26 16.04
CA THR A 114 16.66 11.30 15.25
C THR A 114 18.17 11.10 15.24
N ILE A 115 18.78 11.11 14.05
CA ILE A 115 20.23 11.15 13.85
C ILE A 115 20.55 12.56 13.37
N ASP A 116 21.41 13.28 14.10
CA ASP A 116 21.76 14.68 13.82
C ASP A 116 20.54 15.61 13.66
N GLY A 117 19.49 15.38 14.45
CA GLY A 117 18.24 16.15 14.39
C GLY A 117 17.28 15.75 13.28
N HIS A 118 17.67 14.81 12.41
CA HIS A 118 16.83 14.29 11.32
C HIS A 118 16.16 12.99 11.72
N ARG A 119 14.85 12.93 11.52
CA ARG A 119 14.09 11.71 11.78
C ARG A 119 14.45 10.65 10.75
N VAL A 120 14.73 9.45 11.23
CA VAL A 120 15.01 8.27 10.40
C VAL A 120 13.88 7.26 10.63
N ASP A 121 13.30 6.76 9.54
CA ASP A 121 12.08 5.94 9.58
C ASP A 121 12.38 4.43 9.47
N SER A 122 13.62 4.04 9.15
CA SER A 122 14.04 2.63 9.08
C SER A 122 15.51 2.38 9.44
N LEU A 123 15.85 1.15 9.83
CA LEU A 123 17.23 0.75 10.13
C LEU A 123 18.13 0.84 8.89
N LEU A 124 17.55 0.59 7.72
CA LEU A 124 18.25 0.77 6.46
C LEU A 124 18.62 2.23 6.24
N GLU A 125 17.67 3.15 6.41
CA GLU A 125 17.93 4.58 6.26
C GLU A 125 18.99 5.05 7.27
N ALA A 126 18.95 4.55 8.52
CA ALA A 126 19.98 4.86 9.52
C ALA A 126 21.37 4.41 9.04
N ARG A 127 21.51 3.13 8.72
CA ARG A 127 22.78 2.53 8.29
C ARG A 127 23.32 3.18 7.01
N VAL A 128 22.47 3.48 6.04
CA VAL A 128 22.88 4.14 4.79
C VAL A 128 23.37 5.57 5.04
N MET A 129 22.72 6.30 5.97
CA MET A 129 23.04 7.69 6.27
C MET A 129 24.20 7.86 7.27
N THR A 130 24.49 6.87 8.11
CA THR A 130 25.61 6.94 9.08
C THR A 130 26.84 6.17 8.64
N ASP A 131 26.67 4.98 8.08
CA ASP A 131 27.77 4.03 7.85
C ASP A 131 27.99 3.72 6.36
N GLY A 132 27.04 4.11 5.51
CA GLY A 132 27.07 3.87 4.07
C GLY A 132 27.97 4.84 3.29
N PRO A 133 28.27 4.53 2.02
CA PRO A 133 29.02 5.45 1.15
C PRO A 133 28.31 6.81 0.98
N LEU A 134 26.98 6.85 1.17
CA LEU A 134 26.17 8.06 1.11
C LEU A 134 26.28 8.94 2.36
N ALA A 135 26.76 8.42 3.50
CA ALA A 135 26.99 9.20 4.72
C ALA A 135 27.95 10.38 4.47
N LYS A 136 28.93 10.16 3.59
CA LYS A 136 29.92 11.17 3.17
C LYS A 136 29.32 12.35 2.41
N LEU A 137 28.13 12.18 1.84
CA LEU A 137 27.44 13.20 1.05
C LEU A 137 26.49 14.08 1.88
N GLN A 138 26.36 13.84 3.19
CA GLN A 138 25.51 14.62 4.10
C GLN A 138 24.05 14.77 3.65
N LEU A 139 23.52 13.77 2.92
CA LEU A 139 22.18 13.80 2.28
C LEU A 139 21.02 13.99 3.28
N TYR A 140 21.24 13.66 4.55
CA TYR A 140 20.24 13.81 5.62
C TYR A 140 19.76 15.25 5.81
N THR A 141 20.55 16.25 5.39
CA THR A 141 20.21 17.69 5.51
C THR A 141 19.29 18.21 4.40
N GLN A 142 19.12 17.47 3.30
CA GLN A 142 18.47 17.97 2.08
C GLN A 142 17.26 17.11 1.71
N ARG A 143 16.22 17.13 2.54
CA ARG A 143 14.92 16.56 2.14
C ARG A 143 14.34 17.40 1.00
N HIS A 144 14.45 16.88 -0.21
CA HIS A 144 13.83 17.49 -1.37
C HIS A 144 12.35 17.08 -1.43
N GLN A 145 11.45 18.07 -1.27
CA GLN A 145 10.02 17.84 -1.43
C GLN A 145 9.64 18.14 -2.88
N VAL A 146 9.18 17.12 -3.59
CA VAL A 146 8.66 17.26 -4.96
C VAL A 146 7.14 17.34 -4.88
N PRO A 147 6.51 18.48 -5.23
CA PRO A 147 5.06 18.55 -5.31
C PRO A 147 4.55 17.64 -6.43
N TYR A 148 3.51 16.87 -6.15
CA TYR A 148 2.81 16.05 -7.15
C TYR A 148 1.30 16.17 -6.95
N ARG A 149 0.53 15.96 -8.03
CA ARG A 149 -0.93 15.94 -8.01
C ARG A 149 -1.43 14.59 -8.48
N LYS A 150 -2.49 14.08 -7.86
CA LYS A 150 -3.23 12.89 -8.30
C LYS A 150 -4.59 13.33 -8.83
N ASP A 151 -4.85 13.07 -10.11
CA ASP A 151 -6.16 13.34 -10.69
C ASP A 151 -7.11 12.19 -10.37
N CYS A 152 -8.27 12.53 -9.80
CA CYS A 152 -9.30 11.59 -9.36
C CYS A 152 -10.67 12.11 -9.80
N THR A 153 -11.57 11.20 -10.14
CA THR A 153 -12.98 11.53 -10.42
C THR A 153 -13.87 10.91 -9.35
N TYR A 154 -14.84 11.69 -8.87
CA TYR A 154 -15.90 11.21 -7.98
C TYR A 154 -17.18 11.01 -8.79
N THR A 155 -17.81 9.84 -8.63
CA THR A 155 -19.11 9.51 -9.20
C THR A 155 -20.04 9.18 -8.04
N SER A 156 -21.11 9.95 -7.90
CA SER A 156 -22.15 9.70 -6.90
C SER A 156 -23.17 8.68 -7.39
N ASP A 157 -23.93 8.09 -6.47
CA ASP A 157 -25.02 7.17 -6.82
C ASP A 157 -26.25 7.92 -7.37
N GLY A 158 -26.38 9.20 -7.03
CA GLY A 158 -27.41 10.08 -7.57
C GLY A 158 -27.12 11.56 -7.36
N LEU A 159 -28.00 12.40 -7.88
CA LEU A 159 -27.99 13.86 -7.70
C LEU A 159 -29.42 14.35 -7.48
N ILE A 160 -29.66 15.12 -6.43
CA ILE A 160 -30.98 15.73 -6.21
C ILE A 160 -31.18 16.88 -7.20
N HIS A 161 -32.25 16.81 -7.99
CA HIS A 161 -32.57 17.81 -9.00
C HIS A 161 -32.70 19.23 -8.40
N GLY A 162 -32.18 20.23 -9.12
CA GLY A 162 -32.18 21.64 -8.70
C GLY A 162 -31.21 21.97 -7.55
N THR A 163 -30.32 21.03 -7.19
CA THR A 163 -29.33 21.21 -6.13
C THR A 163 -27.96 20.73 -6.57
N ASN A 164 -26.94 21.06 -5.77
CA ASN A 164 -25.61 20.44 -5.82
C ASN A 164 -25.47 19.31 -4.79
N ILE A 165 -26.56 18.63 -4.41
CA ILE A 165 -26.52 17.50 -3.46
C ILE A 165 -26.34 16.18 -4.21
N ALA A 166 -25.16 15.59 -4.08
CA ALA A 166 -24.89 14.21 -4.44
C ALA A 166 -25.46 13.24 -3.39
N ILE A 167 -26.07 12.16 -3.86
CA ILE A 167 -26.50 11.02 -3.03
C ILE A 167 -25.40 9.96 -3.04
N GLU A 168 -25.05 9.46 -1.87
CA GLU A 168 -24.17 8.31 -1.71
C GLU A 168 -24.85 7.23 -0.83
N ILE A 169 -25.19 6.09 -1.42
CA ILE A 169 -25.74 4.94 -0.72
C ILE A 169 -24.57 4.08 -0.25
N LYS A 170 -24.42 3.92 1.07
CA LYS A 170 -23.20 3.31 1.63
C LYS A 170 -23.50 2.24 2.68
N GLY A 171 -23.08 1.02 2.38
CA GLY A 171 -23.02 -0.06 3.35
C GLY A 171 -21.87 0.11 4.34
N ILE A 172 -20.63 0.17 3.83
CA ILE A 172 -19.41 0.24 4.64
C ILE A 172 -18.41 1.26 4.06
N LEU A 173 -17.79 2.07 4.93
CA LEU A 173 -16.57 2.80 4.61
C LEU A 173 -15.35 1.87 4.84
N ARG A 174 -14.72 1.45 3.74
CA ARG A 174 -13.75 0.34 3.69
C ARG A 174 -12.35 0.69 4.19
N ASP A 175 -11.94 1.94 3.98
CA ASP A 175 -10.61 2.40 4.38
C ASP A 175 -10.58 3.92 4.57
N GLN A 176 -9.45 4.40 5.11
CA GLN A 176 -9.24 5.83 5.34
C GLN A 176 -9.18 6.63 4.04
N GLU A 177 -8.75 6.03 2.93
CA GLU A 177 -8.65 6.71 1.65
C GLU A 177 -10.04 6.98 1.05
N GLU A 178 -10.93 5.99 1.11
CA GLU A 178 -12.33 6.12 0.74
C GLU A 178 -13.03 7.18 1.57
N ALA A 179 -12.81 7.19 2.89
CA ALA A 179 -13.35 8.24 3.74
C ALA A 179 -12.75 9.63 3.41
N ARG A 180 -11.45 9.71 3.12
CA ARG A 180 -10.76 10.95 2.75
C ARG A 180 -11.30 11.54 1.44
N LYS A 181 -11.61 10.69 0.45
CA LYS A 181 -12.20 11.07 -0.84
C LYS A 181 -13.36 12.04 -0.67
N TYR A 182 -14.34 11.71 0.19
CA TYR A 182 -15.53 12.55 0.38
C TYR A 182 -15.21 13.93 0.98
N LYS A 183 -14.19 14.01 1.85
CA LYS A 183 -13.72 15.30 2.37
C LYS A 183 -13.13 16.15 1.26
N GLU A 184 -12.25 15.56 0.46
CA GLU A 184 -11.60 16.25 -0.65
C GLU A 184 -12.64 16.73 -1.67
N VAL A 185 -13.63 15.88 -1.99
CA VAL A 185 -14.75 16.24 -2.87
C VAL A 185 -15.50 17.46 -2.33
N CYS A 186 -15.93 17.47 -1.07
CA CYS A 186 -16.65 18.60 -0.48
C CYS A 186 -15.79 19.87 -0.31
N GLN A 187 -14.47 19.75 -0.15
CA GLN A 187 -13.58 20.90 0.04
C GLN A 187 -13.20 21.56 -1.28
N GLN A 188 -12.97 20.74 -2.31
CA GLN A 188 -12.52 21.22 -3.62
C GLN A 188 -13.69 21.60 -4.52
N ASN A 189 -14.87 21.05 -4.24
CA ASN A 189 -16.08 21.29 -5.01
C ASN A 189 -17.14 21.84 -4.06
N ASN A 190 -17.83 22.91 -4.47
CA ASN A 190 -19.01 23.39 -3.75
C ASN A 190 -20.16 22.40 -3.99
N ILE A 191 -20.09 21.22 -3.38
CA ILE A 191 -21.05 20.12 -3.51
C ILE A 191 -21.47 19.65 -2.11
N GLY A 192 -22.75 19.37 -1.94
CA GLY A 192 -23.28 18.69 -0.77
C GLY A 192 -23.26 17.18 -0.97
N ILE A 193 -22.91 16.41 0.05
CA ILE A 193 -23.06 14.94 -0.01
C ILE A 193 -24.06 14.50 1.05
N LEU A 194 -25.14 13.84 0.62
CA LEU A 194 -26.10 13.16 1.50
C LEU A 194 -25.80 11.67 1.48
N PHE A 195 -25.31 11.15 2.60
CA PHE A 195 -25.13 9.72 2.79
C PHE A 195 -26.44 9.05 3.20
N ILE A 196 -26.73 7.89 2.62
CA ILE A 196 -27.76 6.96 3.08
C ILE A 196 -27.03 5.71 3.56
N PHE A 197 -26.84 5.59 4.87
CA PHE A 197 -26.17 4.44 5.48
C PHE A 197 -27.14 3.27 5.66
N ALA A 198 -26.66 2.03 5.53
CA ALA A 198 -27.53 0.86 5.67
C ALA A 198 -28.24 0.77 7.03
N ARG A 199 -27.57 1.11 8.13
CA ARG A 199 -28.14 1.18 9.49
C ARG A 199 -27.19 1.87 10.47
N ARG A 200 -27.69 2.19 11.67
CA ARG A 200 -26.89 2.74 12.79
C ARG A 200 -25.86 1.76 13.32
N GLY A 201 -24.80 2.29 13.95
CA GLY A 201 -23.83 1.50 14.71
C GLY A 201 -22.85 0.70 13.86
N ILE A 202 -22.80 0.92 12.54
CA ILE A 202 -21.81 0.25 11.70
C ILE A 202 -20.45 0.90 11.94
N GLU A 203 -19.49 0.08 12.38
CA GLU A 203 -18.13 0.51 12.65
C GLU A 203 -17.37 0.82 11.35
N CYS A 204 -16.63 1.93 11.33
CA CYS A 204 -15.65 2.20 10.29
C CYS A 204 -14.54 1.13 10.39
N SER A 205 -14.39 0.33 9.34
CA SER A 205 -13.40 -0.77 9.28
C SER A 205 -11.95 -0.34 9.58
N PHE A 206 -11.61 0.91 9.26
CA PHE A 206 -10.30 1.52 9.49
C PHE A 206 -10.14 2.20 10.86
N ALA A 207 -11.19 2.22 11.69
CA ALA A 207 -11.11 2.82 13.02
C ALA A 207 -10.39 1.89 13.99
N SER A 208 -9.40 2.44 14.69
CA SER A 208 -8.79 1.74 15.83
C SER A 208 -9.79 1.67 16.99
N PRO A 209 -9.81 0.56 17.76
CA PRO A 209 -10.60 0.49 18.98
C PRO A 209 -10.24 1.62 19.96
N ARG A 210 -11.27 2.17 20.61
CA ARG A 210 -11.13 3.11 21.72
C ARG A 210 -10.68 2.37 22.98
N LYS A 211 -10.42 3.11 24.07
CA LYS A 211 -10.00 2.53 25.37
C LYS A 211 -11.03 1.55 25.94
N ASP A 212 -12.30 1.76 25.65
CA ASP A 212 -13.42 0.91 26.07
C ASP A 212 -13.71 -0.26 25.11
N GLY A 213 -12.92 -0.41 24.05
CA GLY A 213 -13.08 -1.46 23.04
C GLY A 213 -14.06 -1.12 21.92
N SER A 214 -14.87 -0.07 22.05
CA SER A 214 -15.77 0.38 20.98
C SER A 214 -14.99 0.94 19.79
N ARG A 215 -15.57 0.93 18.58
CA ARG A 215 -14.98 1.55 17.40
C ARG A 215 -15.81 2.73 16.92
N TYR A 216 -15.15 3.58 16.14
CA TYR A 216 -15.75 4.74 15.53
C TYR A 216 -16.76 4.32 14.46
N THR A 217 -18.01 4.76 14.56
CA THR A 217 -19.09 4.37 13.63
C THR A 217 -19.18 5.31 12.42
N HIS A 218 -19.95 4.94 11.39
CA HIS A 218 -20.18 5.80 10.23
C HIS A 218 -20.86 7.11 10.60
N GLU A 219 -21.86 7.06 11.48
CA GLU A 219 -22.55 8.27 11.92
C GLU A 219 -21.64 9.18 12.74
N GLU A 220 -20.83 8.63 13.64
CA GLU A 220 -19.85 9.42 14.38
C GLU A 220 -18.82 10.06 13.41
N TRP A 221 -18.45 9.35 12.34
CA TRP A 221 -17.58 9.89 11.29
C TRP A 221 -18.23 11.04 10.54
N ALA A 222 -19.48 10.88 10.12
CA ALA A 222 -20.24 11.90 9.40
C ALA A 222 -20.48 13.14 10.28
N GLU A 223 -20.91 12.95 11.53
CA GLU A 223 -21.08 14.03 12.50
C GLU A 223 -19.80 14.84 12.72
N ARG A 224 -18.65 14.17 12.80
CA ARG A 224 -17.37 14.88 12.93
C ARG A 224 -17.04 15.70 11.70
N GLN A 225 -17.39 15.23 10.51
CA GLN A 225 -17.19 16.00 9.28
C GLN A 225 -18.12 17.22 9.23
N ILE A 226 -19.38 17.05 9.63
CA ILE A 226 -20.36 18.14 9.75
C ILE A 226 -19.87 19.19 10.76
N LYS A 227 -19.40 18.77 11.94
CA LYS A 227 -18.81 19.66 12.96
C LYS A 227 -17.55 20.38 12.46
N ALA A 228 -16.81 19.77 11.53
CA ALA A 228 -15.67 20.40 10.86
C ALA A 228 -16.07 21.37 9.73
N GLY A 229 -17.38 21.59 9.52
CA GLY A 229 -17.92 22.51 8.52
C GLY A 229 -18.02 21.91 7.12
N LEU A 230 -17.77 20.60 6.93
CA LEU A 230 -17.97 19.96 5.64
C LEU A 230 -19.44 19.91 5.28
N ASN A 231 -19.73 20.06 3.99
CA ASN A 231 -21.09 20.10 3.45
C ASN A 231 -21.67 18.69 3.30
N ILE A 232 -21.78 17.99 4.43
CA ILE A 232 -22.24 16.61 4.50
C ILE A 232 -23.56 16.58 5.27
N ALA A 233 -24.42 15.65 4.90
CA ALA A 233 -25.54 15.22 5.71
C ALA A 233 -25.66 13.69 5.62
N TYR A 234 -26.40 13.07 6.51
CA TYR A 234 -26.64 11.64 6.46
C TYR A 234 -28.00 11.25 7.02
N THR A 235 -28.47 10.09 6.60
CA THR A 235 -29.62 9.37 7.13
C THR A 235 -29.34 7.86 7.04
N PHE A 236 -30.29 7.04 7.48
CA PHE A 236 -30.22 5.59 7.42
C PHE A 236 -31.33 5.05 6.54
N GLU A 237 -31.13 3.85 5.99
CA GLU A 237 -32.04 3.22 5.04
C GLU A 237 -33.50 3.19 5.54
N ASP A 238 -33.69 2.87 6.83
CA ASP A 238 -34.97 2.77 7.52
C ASP A 238 -35.53 4.11 8.05
N GLU A 239 -34.75 5.19 7.97
CA GLU A 239 -35.10 6.52 8.52
C GLU A 239 -35.26 7.60 7.43
N GLN A 240 -35.04 7.26 6.16
CA GLN A 240 -35.03 8.22 5.04
C GLN A 240 -36.30 9.06 5.00
N ASP A 241 -37.45 8.40 5.09
CA ASP A 241 -38.77 9.02 4.99
C ASP A 241 -39.00 10.11 6.04
N GLU A 242 -38.56 9.87 7.28
CA GLU A 242 -38.64 10.86 8.35
C GLU A 242 -37.61 11.98 8.11
N TYR A 243 -36.39 11.60 7.75
CA TYR A 243 -35.31 12.53 7.48
C TYR A 243 -35.66 13.53 6.36
N PHE A 244 -36.21 13.08 5.24
CA PHE A 244 -36.60 13.95 4.12
C PHE A 244 -37.74 14.93 4.48
N ARG A 245 -38.52 14.65 5.53
CA ARG A 245 -39.55 15.56 6.06
C ARG A 245 -39.01 16.51 7.14
N SER A 246 -37.85 16.20 7.70
CA SER A 246 -37.23 16.95 8.80
C SER A 246 -36.79 18.36 8.40
N ASP A 247 -36.72 19.25 9.37
CA ASP A 247 -36.16 20.59 9.16
C ASP A 247 -34.65 20.55 8.91
N THR A 248 -33.96 19.51 9.39
CA THR A 248 -32.55 19.25 9.09
C THR A 248 -32.32 19.09 7.59
N PHE A 249 -33.12 18.23 6.93
CA PHE A 249 -33.01 18.06 5.48
C PHE A 249 -33.41 19.34 4.74
N LYS A 250 -34.49 20.04 5.14
CA LYS A 250 -34.89 21.30 4.51
C LYS A 250 -33.77 22.35 4.58
N ALA A 251 -33.10 22.48 5.72
CA ALA A 251 -31.97 23.40 5.88
C ALA A 251 -30.80 23.00 4.97
N PHE A 252 -30.46 21.71 4.92
CA PHE A 252 -29.41 21.20 4.05
C PHE A 252 -29.75 21.39 2.56
N TYR A 253 -30.99 21.10 2.16
CA TYR A 253 -31.52 21.33 0.82
C TYR A 253 -31.40 22.79 0.42
N ASN A 254 -31.93 23.72 1.23
CA ASN A 254 -31.93 25.14 0.94
C ASN A 254 -30.53 25.74 0.82
N LYS A 255 -29.58 25.30 1.65
CA LYS A 255 -28.17 25.69 1.55
C LYS A 255 -27.55 25.31 0.20
N ASN A 256 -28.04 24.24 -0.40
CA ASN A 256 -27.46 23.57 -1.57
C ASN A 256 -28.30 23.73 -2.85
N ARG A 257 -29.35 24.55 -2.82
CA ARG A 257 -30.12 24.87 -4.02
C ARG A 257 -29.26 25.63 -5.01
N VAL A 258 -29.25 25.17 -6.25
CA VAL A 258 -28.66 25.95 -7.35
C VAL A 258 -29.64 27.10 -7.61
N ARG A 259 -29.18 28.34 -7.40
CA ARG A 259 -29.97 29.49 -7.87
C ARG A 259 -29.94 29.42 -9.38
N GLU A 260 -31.11 29.36 -10.01
CA GLU A 260 -31.20 29.61 -11.43
C GLU A 260 -30.53 30.96 -11.68
N ILE A 261 -29.48 30.95 -12.51
CA ILE A 261 -28.96 32.18 -13.07
C ILE A 261 -30.10 32.66 -13.96
N SER A 262 -30.93 33.56 -13.43
CA SER A 262 -31.92 34.28 -14.20
C SER A 262 -31.21 34.75 -15.48
N GLU A 263 -31.72 34.36 -16.64
CA GLU A 263 -31.22 34.73 -17.97
C GLU A 263 -31.32 36.26 -18.19
N ALA A 264 -30.57 37.03 -17.41
CA ALA A 264 -30.52 38.50 -17.48
C ALA A 264 -29.38 38.96 -18.40
N SER A 265 -29.07 38.20 -19.44
CA SER A 265 -28.03 38.56 -20.43
C SER A 265 -28.34 38.07 -21.85
N SER A 266 -29.62 38.03 -22.24
CA SER A 266 -30.02 37.98 -23.66
C SER A 266 -30.78 39.23 -24.12
N ALA A 267 -30.66 40.32 -23.36
CA ALA A 267 -30.95 41.68 -23.80
C ALA A 267 -29.70 42.56 -23.63
N ALA A 268 -28.64 42.25 -24.39
CA ALA A 268 -27.53 43.15 -24.66
C ALA A 268 -27.02 42.88 -26.09
#